data_AF-A0A842Y523-F1
#
_entry.id   AF-A0A842Y523-F1
#
_cell.length_a   1.000
_cell.length_b   1.000
_cell.length_c   1.000
_cell.angle_alpha   90.00
_cell.angle_beta   90.00
_cell.angle_gamma   90.00
#
_symmetry.space_group_name_H-M   'P 1'
#
loop_
_entity.id
_entity.type
_entity.pdbx_description
1 polymer ?
#
loop_
_entity_poly.entity_id
_entity_poly.type
_entity_poly.pdbx_seq_one_letter_code
_entity_poly.pdbx_strand_id
1 'polypeptide(L)'
;MSEDVDIFIENISFEKFLQFWSEIEQSYECLNTGKSFKAYNDYLNNHHAIRIAKKGSFIPNIELKFAKNDLDRYSLENRAHVKLADKSLYLSPLELQIPYKLFLGSEKDIEDARFLFQLFKDNLNIVLLKIFLNKLKVSDNKRYLGGFDEN
;
A
#
# COMPACT_ATOMS: atom_id res chain seq x y z
N MET A 1 16.71 -3.50 3.05
CA MET A 1 16.16 -2.74 1.90
C MET A 1 14.87 -3.42 1.49
N SER A 2 13.83 -2.67 1.10
CA SER A 2 12.64 -3.27 0.46
C SER A 2 12.96 -3.56 -1.00
N GLU A 3 12.52 -4.70 -1.49
CA GLU A 3 12.70 -5.11 -2.90
C GLU A 3 11.62 -4.52 -3.81
N ASP A 4 10.50 -4.12 -3.21
CA ASP A 4 9.30 -3.63 -3.85
C ASP A 4 8.68 -2.43 -3.11
N VAL A 5 7.93 -1.63 -3.87
CA VAL A 5 7.13 -0.50 -3.40
C VAL A 5 5.68 -0.72 -3.84
N ASP A 6 4.79 -0.97 -2.87
CA ASP A 6 3.35 -1.07 -3.13
C ASP A 6 2.72 0.29 -3.41
N ILE A 7 1.98 0.40 -4.52
CA ILE A 7 1.18 1.57 -4.85
C ILE A 7 -0.24 1.14 -5.20
N PHE A 8 -1.22 1.73 -4.51
CA PHE A 8 -2.62 1.63 -4.86
C PHE A 8 -3.06 2.89 -5.60
N ILE A 9 -3.85 2.73 -6.66
CA ILE A 9 -4.50 3.84 -7.36
C ILE A 9 -6.01 3.59 -7.50
N GLU A 10 -6.74 4.67 -7.76
CA GLU A 10 -8.14 4.59 -8.18
C GLU A 10 -8.27 3.75 -9.47
N ASN A 11 -9.45 3.17 -9.69
CA ASN A 11 -9.77 2.59 -11.00
C ASN A 11 -9.78 3.71 -12.03
N ILE A 12 -8.84 3.67 -12.96
CA ILE A 12 -8.74 4.59 -14.08
C ILE A 12 -9.23 3.91 -15.36
N SER A 13 -9.68 4.68 -16.36
CA SER A 13 -10.04 4.11 -17.66
C SER A 13 -8.81 3.55 -18.38
N PHE A 14 -9.04 2.67 -19.35
CA PHE A 14 -7.96 2.11 -20.16
C PHE A 14 -7.19 3.19 -20.93
N GLU A 15 -7.87 4.25 -21.37
CA GLU A 15 -7.25 5.38 -22.07
C GLU A 15 -6.28 6.14 -21.16
N LYS A 16 -6.67 6.43 -19.90
CA LYS A 16 -5.80 7.06 -18.90
C LYS A 16 -4.64 6.15 -18.53
N PHE A 17 -4.87 4.83 -18.43
CA PHE A 17 -3.80 3.86 -18.24
C PHE A 17 -2.83 3.80 -19.41
N LEU A 18 -3.31 3.89 -20.65
CA LEU A 18 -2.47 3.88 -21.85
C LEU A 18 -1.54 5.10 -21.92
N GLN A 19 -2.04 6.26 -21.50
CA GLN A 19 -1.22 7.47 -21.34
C GLN A 19 -0.08 7.22 -20.34
N PHE A 20 -0.41 6.77 -19.12
CA PHE A 20 0.57 6.39 -18.10
C PHE A 20 1.59 5.37 -18.64
N TRP A 21 1.12 4.32 -19.31
CA TRP A 21 1.95 3.27 -19.88
C TRP A 21 2.96 3.83 -20.88
N SER A 22 2.52 4.69 -21.79
CA SER A 22 3.39 5.32 -22.81
C SER A 22 4.46 6.23 -22.21
N GLU A 23 4.18 6.87 -21.07
CA GLU A 23 5.14 7.69 -20.33
C GLU A 23 6.20 6.82 -19.65
N ILE A 24 5.77 5.79 -18.91
CA ILE A 24 6.71 4.95 -18.15
C ILE A 24 7.59 4.11 -19.07
N GLU A 25 7.09 3.64 -20.22
CA GLU A 25 7.82 2.76 -21.14
C GLU A 25 9.09 3.39 -21.71
N GLN A 26 9.30 4.70 -21.56
CA GLN A 26 10.55 5.35 -21.96
C GLN A 26 11.73 4.90 -21.08
N SER A 27 11.48 4.67 -19.78
CA SER A 27 12.53 4.39 -18.78
C SER A 27 12.29 3.15 -17.92
N TYR A 28 11.05 2.66 -17.90
CA TYR A 28 10.58 1.54 -17.10
C TYR A 28 9.97 0.45 -17.99
N GLU A 29 9.80 -0.74 -17.43
CA GLU A 29 9.14 -1.86 -18.06
C GLU A 29 8.24 -2.60 -17.07
N CYS A 30 7.14 -3.16 -17.57
CA CYS A 30 6.30 -4.04 -16.79
C CYS A 30 6.88 -5.46 -16.82
N LEU A 31 7.18 -5.99 -15.64
CA LEU A 31 7.80 -7.30 -15.46
C LEU A 31 6.82 -8.45 -15.73
N ASN A 32 5.51 -8.22 -15.64
CA ASN A 32 4.49 -9.24 -15.91
C ASN A 32 4.25 -9.45 -17.41
N THR A 33 4.24 -8.36 -18.19
CA THR A 33 3.90 -8.41 -19.61
C THR A 33 4.35 -7.16 -20.36
N GLY A 34 4.81 -7.33 -21.60
CA GLY A 34 5.14 -6.22 -22.50
C GLY A 34 3.94 -5.65 -23.27
N LYS A 35 2.69 -5.94 -22.86
CA LYS A 35 1.48 -5.48 -23.56
C LYS A 35 0.55 -4.74 -22.60
N SER A 36 0.33 -3.45 -22.83
CA SER A 36 -0.55 -2.59 -22.03
C SER A 36 -1.95 -3.17 -21.85
N PHE A 37 -2.56 -3.68 -22.93
CA PHE A 37 -3.90 -4.27 -22.87
C PHE A 37 -3.98 -5.46 -21.91
N LYS A 38 -2.95 -6.31 -21.86
CA LYS A 38 -2.88 -7.44 -20.91
C LYS A 38 -2.65 -6.94 -19.50
N ALA A 39 -1.69 -6.02 -19.31
CA ALA A 39 -1.42 -5.43 -18.00
C ALA A 39 -2.69 -4.81 -17.37
N TYR A 40 -3.52 -4.17 -18.19
CA TYR A 40 -4.78 -3.60 -17.73
C TYR A 40 -5.88 -4.65 -17.52
N ASN A 41 -6.24 -5.42 -18.55
CA ASN A 41 -7.42 -6.29 -18.51
C ASN A 41 -7.17 -7.60 -17.76
N ASP A 42 -6.01 -8.23 -17.95
CA ASP A 42 -5.73 -9.53 -17.37
C ASP A 42 -5.28 -9.39 -15.90
N TYR A 43 -4.62 -8.27 -15.56
CA TYR A 43 -4.10 -8.02 -14.21
C TYR A 43 -4.92 -6.99 -13.43
N LEU A 44 -4.81 -5.69 -13.77
CA LEU A 44 -5.37 -4.62 -12.94
C LEU A 44 -6.89 -4.71 -12.75
N ASN A 45 -7.65 -4.96 -13.83
CA ASN A 45 -9.10 -5.12 -13.77
C ASN A 45 -9.54 -6.37 -12.99
N ASN A 46 -8.69 -7.39 -12.95
CA ASN A 46 -8.91 -8.61 -12.16
C ASN A 46 -8.33 -8.51 -10.75
N HIS A 47 -7.99 -7.29 -10.29
CA HIS A 47 -7.43 -7.00 -8.97
C HIS A 47 -6.08 -7.68 -8.69
N HIS A 48 -5.33 -8.01 -9.75
CA HIS A 48 -3.93 -8.42 -9.66
C HIS A 48 -3.03 -7.22 -9.89
N ALA A 49 -1.91 -7.18 -9.17
CA ALA A 49 -0.94 -6.13 -9.35
C ALA A 49 -0.09 -6.35 -10.60
N ILE A 50 0.41 -5.26 -11.17
CA ILE A 50 1.51 -5.26 -12.13
C ILE A 50 2.77 -4.74 -11.46
N ARG A 51 3.92 -5.29 -11.83
CA ARG A 51 5.23 -4.90 -11.33
C ARG A 51 5.96 -4.10 -12.39
N ILE A 52 6.40 -2.91 -12.03
CA ILE A 52 7.07 -1.96 -12.91
C ILE A 52 8.47 -1.71 -12.37
N ALA A 53 9.50 -1.99 -13.15
CA ALA A 53 10.89 -1.73 -12.77
C ALA A 53 11.59 -0.85 -13.81
N LYS A 54 12.69 -0.22 -13.42
CA LYS A 54 13.54 0.49 -14.37
C LYS A 54 14.09 -0.52 -15.38
N LYS A 55 14.14 -0.16 -16.67
CA LYS A 55 14.63 -1.06 -17.72
C LYS A 55 16.00 -1.63 -17.38
N GLY A 56 16.15 -2.94 -17.54
CA GLY A 56 17.39 -3.65 -17.23
C GLY A 56 17.65 -3.84 -15.74
N SER A 57 16.66 -3.55 -14.89
CA SER A 57 16.67 -3.88 -13.46
C SER A 57 15.45 -4.71 -13.08
N PHE A 58 15.60 -5.54 -12.05
CA PHE A 58 14.49 -6.29 -11.45
C PHE A 58 14.05 -5.70 -10.10
N ILE A 59 14.97 -5.07 -9.38
CA ILE A 59 14.72 -4.43 -8.07
C ILE A 59 15.42 -3.06 -7.97
N PRO A 60 14.84 -2.09 -7.23
CA PRO A 60 13.48 -2.14 -6.69
C PRO A 60 12.43 -2.09 -7.82
N ASN A 61 11.27 -2.69 -7.58
CA ASN A 61 10.11 -2.59 -8.48
C ASN A 61 8.90 -1.99 -7.77
N ILE A 62 7.98 -1.43 -8.54
CA ILE A 62 6.71 -0.89 -8.05
C ILE A 62 5.63 -1.93 -8.30
N GLU A 63 4.96 -2.37 -7.24
CA GLU A 63 3.77 -3.20 -7.33
C GLU A 63 2.52 -2.31 -7.37
N LEU A 64 2.02 -2.03 -8.58
CA LEU A 64 0.87 -1.17 -8.84
C LEU A 64 -0.42 -1.99 -8.90
N LYS A 65 -1.46 -1.54 -8.19
CA LYS A 65 -2.76 -2.21 -8.10
C LYS A 65 -3.91 -1.22 -8.03
N PHE A 66 -5.06 -1.64 -8.53
CA PHE A 66 -6.32 -0.92 -8.35
C PHE A 66 -6.92 -1.19 -6.97
N ALA A 67 -7.50 -0.16 -6.38
CA ALA A 67 -8.31 -0.30 -5.17
C ALA A 67 -9.49 -1.24 -5.41
N LYS A 68 -9.59 -2.32 -4.62
CA LYS A 68 -10.62 -3.36 -4.79
C LYS A 68 -11.70 -3.32 -3.71
N ASN A 69 -11.34 -2.96 -2.48
CA ASN A 69 -12.25 -3.01 -1.33
C ASN A 69 -12.40 -1.65 -0.64
N ASP A 70 -13.29 -1.59 0.36
CA ASP A 70 -13.56 -0.36 1.13
C ASP A 70 -12.34 0.16 1.91
N LEU A 71 -11.42 -0.71 2.34
CA LEU A 71 -10.21 -0.30 3.03
C LEU A 71 -9.20 0.33 2.07
N ASP A 72 -9.09 -0.17 0.84
CA ASP A 72 -8.25 0.43 -0.18
C ASP A 72 -8.78 1.82 -0.55
N ARG A 73 -10.10 1.95 -0.76
CA ARG A 73 -10.76 3.24 -0.99
C ARG A 73 -10.56 4.20 0.17
N TYR A 74 -10.76 3.72 1.40
CA TYR A 74 -10.50 4.52 2.60
C TYR A 74 -9.05 5.03 2.65
N SER A 75 -8.08 4.17 2.31
CA SER A 75 -6.66 4.55 2.24
C SER A 75 -6.41 5.65 1.23
N LEU A 76 -7.04 5.59 0.05
CA LEU A 76 -6.92 6.62 -0.98
C LEU A 76 -7.56 7.93 -0.55
N GLU A 77 -8.73 7.90 0.08
CA GLU A 77 -9.49 9.08 0.50
C GLU A 77 -8.84 9.80 1.70
N ASN A 78 -8.29 9.06 2.65
CA ASN A 78 -7.76 9.59 3.91
C ASN A 78 -6.22 9.67 3.95
N ARG A 79 -5.56 9.45 2.80
CA ARG A 79 -4.11 9.42 2.68
C ARG A 79 -3.42 10.63 3.32
N ALA A 80 -2.35 10.38 4.06
CA ALA A 80 -1.51 11.41 4.65
C ALA A 80 -0.55 11.97 3.60
N HIS A 81 -0.54 13.29 3.42
CA HIS A 81 0.43 13.97 2.56
C HIS A 81 1.77 14.10 3.30
N VAL A 82 2.83 13.56 2.70
CA VAL A 82 4.20 13.63 3.23
C VAL A 82 5.08 14.40 2.26
N LYS A 83 5.77 15.41 2.75
CA LYS A 83 6.79 16.15 1.99
C LYS A 83 8.16 15.57 2.30
N LEU A 84 8.88 15.13 1.28
CA LEU A 84 10.24 14.63 1.35
C LEU A 84 11.13 15.52 0.50
N ALA A 85 11.83 16.47 1.13
CA ALA A 85 12.58 17.51 0.42
C ALA A 85 11.71 18.23 -0.64
N ASP A 86 12.05 18.11 -1.92
CA ASP A 86 11.33 18.68 -3.06
C ASP A 86 10.21 17.76 -3.60
N LYS A 87 10.03 16.57 -3.02
CA LYS A 87 9.03 15.58 -3.44
C LYS A 87 7.85 15.53 -2.49
N SER A 88 6.72 15.06 -3.01
CA SER A 88 5.50 14.81 -2.27
C SER A 88 5.06 13.38 -2.49
N LEU A 89 4.72 12.69 -1.40
CA LEU A 89 4.16 11.35 -1.41
C LEU A 89 2.86 11.35 -0.62
N TYR A 90 2.01 10.37 -0.91
CA TYR A 90 0.86 10.09 -0.09
C TYR A 90 1.01 8.69 0.52
N LEU A 91 0.82 8.61 1.83
CA LEU A 91 0.88 7.35 2.58
C LEU A 91 -0.52 6.97 3.06
N SER A 92 -0.79 5.67 3.19
CA SER A 92 -2.00 5.20 3.86
C SER A 92 -2.02 5.70 5.31
N PRO A 93 -3.19 6.02 5.89
CA PRO A 93 -3.30 6.37 7.31
C PRO A 93 -2.64 5.31 8.20
N LEU A 94 -1.83 5.73 9.17
CA LEU A 94 -1.14 4.80 10.06
C LEU A 94 -2.14 3.96 10.88
N GLU A 95 -3.30 4.55 11.21
CA GLU A 95 -4.40 3.90 11.90
C GLU A 95 -5.01 2.73 11.11
N LEU A 96 -4.85 2.69 9.79
CA LEU A 96 -5.24 1.56 8.95
C LEU A 96 -4.03 0.67 8.62
N GLN A 97 -2.84 1.26 8.40
CA GLN A 97 -1.65 0.52 8.04
C GLN A 97 -1.17 -0.43 9.15
N ILE A 98 -1.19 0.02 10.41
CA ILE A 98 -0.79 -0.80 11.57
C ILE A 98 -1.70 -2.04 11.70
N PRO A 99 -3.05 -1.91 11.75
CA PRO A 99 -3.94 -3.07 11.82
C PRO A 99 -3.83 -3.98 10.61
N TYR A 100 -3.64 -3.42 9.41
CA TYR A 100 -3.49 -4.22 8.20
C TYR A 100 -2.26 -5.12 8.25
N LYS A 101 -1.12 -4.61 8.73
CA LYS A 101 0.09 -5.41 8.95
C LYS A 101 -0.11 -6.51 10.00
N LEU A 102 -0.77 -6.19 11.12
CA LEU A 102 -1.11 -7.20 12.13
C LEU A 102 -2.06 -8.28 11.60
N PHE A 103 -2.95 -7.93 10.67
CA PHE A 103 -3.83 -8.87 9.97
C PHE A 103 -3.06 -9.80 9.03
N LEU A 104 -2.04 -9.30 8.30
CA LEU A 104 -1.16 -10.15 7.47
C LEU A 104 -0.36 -11.14 8.33
N GLY A 105 0.14 -10.68 9.48
CA GLY A 105 0.62 -11.55 10.56
C GLY A 105 1.95 -12.26 10.32
N SER A 106 2.69 -11.92 9.26
CA SER A 106 4.09 -12.38 9.13
C SER A 106 4.94 -11.76 10.24
N GLU A 107 6.05 -12.40 10.60
CA GLU A 107 6.98 -11.86 11.62
C GLU A 107 7.44 -10.44 11.27
N LYS A 108 7.81 -10.22 10.01
CA LYS A 108 8.17 -8.90 9.48
C LYS A 108 7.02 -7.89 9.61
N ASP A 109 5.80 -8.27 9.26
CA ASP A 109 4.64 -7.37 9.34
C ASP A 109 4.30 -6.99 10.78
N ILE A 110 4.39 -7.95 11.71
CA ILE A 110 4.16 -7.70 13.14
C ILE A 110 5.23 -6.74 13.68
N GLU A 111 6.49 -6.94 13.33
CA GLU A 111 7.58 -6.06 13.74
C GLU A 111 7.43 -4.64 13.18
N ASP A 112 7.09 -4.52 11.89
CA ASP A 112 6.80 -3.23 11.26
C ASP A 112 5.61 -2.53 11.96
N ALA A 113 4.54 -3.26 12.26
CA ALA A 113 3.37 -2.72 12.94
C ALA A 113 3.70 -2.21 14.35
N ARG A 114 4.48 -2.99 15.11
CA ARG A 114 4.95 -2.61 16.44
C ARG A 114 5.84 -1.38 16.38
N PHE A 115 6.77 -1.34 15.43
CA PHE A 115 7.65 -0.20 15.24
C PHE A 115 6.88 1.08 14.93
N LEU A 116 5.96 1.03 13.95
CA LEU A 116 5.11 2.17 13.60
C LEU A 116 4.25 2.62 14.79
N PHE A 117 3.65 1.69 15.53
CA PHE A 117 2.87 2.03 16.71
C PHE A 117 3.71 2.72 17.78
N GLN A 118 4.85 2.15 18.17
CA GLN A 118 5.69 2.75 19.22
C GLN A 118 6.26 4.11 18.82
N LEU A 119 6.58 4.30 17.54
CA LEU A 119 7.10 5.57 17.03
C LEU A 119 6.05 6.68 17.01
N PHE A 120 4.78 6.35 16.72
CA PHE A 120 3.72 7.33 16.50
C PHE A 120 2.60 7.33 17.55
N LYS A 121 2.69 6.51 18.60
CA LYS A 121 1.60 6.30 19.59
C LYS A 121 0.99 7.58 20.14
N ASP A 122 1.79 8.63 20.33
CA ASP A 122 1.33 9.92 20.88
C ASP A 122 0.57 10.77 19.85
N ASN A 123 0.63 10.40 18.57
CA ASN A 123 -0.02 11.09 17.45
C ASN A 123 -1.09 10.26 16.75
N LEU A 124 -1.27 8.98 17.12
CA LEU A 124 -2.27 8.11 16.53
C LEU A 124 -3.67 8.43 17.05
N ASN A 125 -4.66 8.40 16.15
CA ASN A 125 -6.06 8.36 16.54
C ASN A 125 -6.41 6.94 17.04
N ILE A 126 -6.32 6.74 18.35
CA ILE A 126 -6.54 5.44 19.00
C ILE A 126 -7.96 4.90 18.76
N VAL A 127 -8.97 5.77 18.68
CA VAL A 127 -10.35 5.34 18.40
C VAL A 127 -10.45 4.75 16.99
N LEU A 128 -9.86 5.43 16.01
CA LEU A 128 -9.85 4.95 14.63
C LEU A 128 -9.02 3.67 14.46
N LEU A 129 -7.88 3.59 15.13
CA LEU A 129 -7.05 2.38 15.20
C LEU A 129 -7.84 1.18 15.76
N LYS A 130 -8.57 1.37 16.87
CA LYS A 130 -9.47 0.35 17.46
C LYS A 130 -10.55 -0.10 16.49
N ILE A 131 -11.16 0.82 15.74
CA ILE A 131 -12.17 0.49 14.71
C ILE A 131 -11.57 -0.42 13.64
N PHE A 132 -10.38 -0.11 13.12
CA PHE A 132 -9.76 -0.91 12.07
C PHE A 132 -9.26 -2.28 12.56
N LEU A 133 -8.74 -2.38 13.78
CA LEU A 133 -8.40 -3.67 14.40
C LEU A 133 -9.62 -4.59 14.48
N ASN A 134 -10.77 -4.05 14.89
CA ASN A 134 -12.02 -4.80 14.94
C ASN A 134 -12.53 -5.18 13.54
N LYS A 135 -12.49 -4.24 12.59
CA LYS A 135 -12.94 -4.48 11.20
C LYS A 135 -12.12 -5.56 10.50
N LEU A 136 -10.81 -5.60 10.75
CA LEU A 136 -9.89 -6.62 10.24
C LEU A 136 -9.86 -7.89 11.07
N LYS A 137 -10.61 -7.95 12.19
CA LYS A 137 -10.68 -9.09 13.11
C LYS A 137 -9.31 -9.52 13.65
N VAL A 138 -8.44 -8.55 13.94
CA VAL A 138 -7.11 -8.79 14.53
C VAL A 138 -7.29 -9.13 16.01
N SER A 139 -7.33 -10.42 16.35
CA SER A 139 -7.48 -10.87 17.75
C SER A 139 -6.13 -11.05 18.45
N ASP A 140 -5.27 -11.90 17.91
CA ASP A 140 -4.13 -12.43 18.67
C ASP A 140 -2.91 -11.51 18.54
N ASN A 141 -2.71 -10.92 17.37
CA ASN A 141 -1.54 -10.10 17.07
C ASN A 141 -1.58 -8.71 17.72
N LYS A 142 -2.74 -8.24 18.20
CA LYS A 142 -2.83 -6.93 18.88
C LYS A 142 -1.98 -6.85 20.15
N ARG A 143 -1.71 -8.00 20.79
CA ARG A 143 -0.86 -8.10 21.99
C ARG A 143 0.56 -7.57 21.77
N TYR A 144 1.04 -7.58 20.52
CA TYR A 144 2.39 -7.12 20.17
C TYR A 144 2.53 -5.59 20.16
N LEU A 145 1.42 -4.84 20.21
CA LEU A 145 1.50 -3.38 20.23
C LEU A 145 1.99 -2.82 21.57
N GLY A 146 1.79 -3.54 22.69
CA GLY A 146 2.26 -3.15 24.03
C GLY A 146 1.65 -1.83 24.55
N GLY A 147 0.78 -1.89 25.56
CA GLY A 147 0.12 -0.69 26.14
C GLY A 147 -1.15 -0.24 25.39
N PHE A 148 -1.66 -1.05 24.46
CA PHE A 148 -2.87 -0.72 23.70
C PHE A 148 -4.15 -0.73 24.55
N ASP A 149 -4.20 -1.55 25.60
CA ASP A 149 -5.33 -1.68 26.53
C ASP A 149 -5.25 -0.72 27.72
N GLU A 150 -4.17 0.07 27.84
CA GLU A 150 -3.93 0.99 28.96
C GLU A 150 -4.40 2.44 28.70
N ASN A 151 -4.97 2.71 27.51
CA ASN A 151 -5.48 4.02 27.07
C ASN A 151 -6.97 4.00 26.68
#